data_AF-W7Y6D3-F1
#
_entry.id   AF-W7Y6D3-F1
#
_cell.length_a   1.000
_cell.length_b   1.000
_cell.length_c   1.000
_cell.angle_alpha   90.00
_cell.angle_beta   90.00
_cell.angle_gamma   90.00
#
_symmetry.space_group_name_H-M   'P 1'
#
loop_
_entity.id
_entity.type
_entity.pdbx_description
1 polymer ?
#
loop_
_entity_poly.entity_id
_entity_poly.type
_entity_poly.pdbx_seq_one_letter_code
_entity_poly.pdbx_strand_id
1 'polypeptide(L)' 'MNRWHSVPDADKQVAHNQIWEKTNLPAFAVEKDWWVVQTLSILFELEIGEYLVFKG' A
#
# COMPACT_ATOMS: atom_id res chain seq x y z
N MET A 1 -8.21 9.41 -5.28
CA MET A 1 -7.66 8.05 -5.05
C MET A 1 -8.05 7.14 -6.21
N ASN A 2 -7.08 6.52 -6.88
CA ASN A 2 -7.36 5.43 -7.82
C ASN A 2 -8.06 4.29 -7.06
N ARG A 3 -9.10 3.69 -7.64
CA ARG A 3 -9.86 2.59 -7.02
C ARG A 3 -9.08 1.27 -7.07
N TRP A 4 -7.90 1.23 -6.44
CA TRP A 4 -7.04 0.03 -6.44
C TRP A 4 -7.77 -1.21 -5.90
N HIS A 5 -8.65 -1.02 -4.90
CA HIS A 5 -9.48 -2.09 -4.34
C HIS A 5 -10.42 -2.73 -5.37
N SER A 6 -10.83 -2.01 -6.42
CA SER A 6 -11.74 -2.53 -7.45
C SER A 6 -11.03 -3.18 -8.63
N VAL A 7 -9.69 -3.19 -8.65
CA VAL A 7 -8.90 -3.86 -9.68
C VAL A 7 -9.04 -5.39 -9.50
N PRO A 8 -9.17 -6.19 -10.57
CA PRO A 8 -9.14 -7.64 -10.46
C PRO A 8 -7.86 -8.16 -9.80
N ASP A 9 -7.95 -9.23 -9.02
CA ASP A 9 -6.79 -9.74 -8.27
C ASP A 9 -5.67 -10.23 -9.19
N ALA A 10 -6.00 -10.73 -10.39
CA ALA A 10 -5.02 -11.09 -11.41
C ALA A 10 -4.18 -9.86 -11.85
N ASP A 11 -4.81 -8.72 -12.06
CA ASP A 11 -4.13 -7.49 -12.48
C ASP A 11 -3.28 -6.92 -11.33
N LYS A 12 -3.76 -7.03 -10.08
CA LYS A 12 -2.98 -6.68 -8.89
C LYS A 12 -1.71 -7.54 -8.78
N GLN A 13 -1.83 -8.85 -8.99
CA GLN A 13 -0.69 -9.78 -8.97
C GLN A 13 0.35 -9.41 -10.03
N VAL A 14 -0.08 -9.11 -11.25
CA VAL A 14 0.82 -8.65 -12.33
C VAL A 14 1.57 -7.39 -11.90
N ALA A 15 0.87 -6.40 -11.32
CA ALA A 15 1.50 -5.18 -10.85
C ALA A 15 2.53 -5.43 -9.73
N HIS A 16 2.21 -6.26 -8.73
CA HIS A 16 3.15 -6.58 -7.65
C HIS A 16 4.40 -7.30 -8.18
N ASN A 17 4.24 -8.20 -9.15
CA ASN A 17 5.36 -8.89 -9.78
C ASN A 17 6.25 -7.93 -10.60
N GLN A 18 5.66 -6.99 -11.34
CA GLN A 18 6.42 -5.96 -12.05
C GLN A 18 7.21 -5.04 -11.11
N ILE A 19 6.67 -4.76 -9.91
CA ILE A 19 7.39 -3.99 -8.89
C ILE A 19 8.52 -4.83 -8.29
N TRP A 20 8.28 -6.13 -8.03
CA TRP A 20 9.32 -7.05 -7.60
C TRP A 20 10.50 -7.06 -8.58
N GLU A 21 10.24 -7.18 -9.88
CA GLU A 21 11.28 -7.17 -10.92
C GLU A 21 12.13 -5.88 -10.89
N LYS A 22 11.53 -4.73 -10.55
CA LYS A 22 12.21 -3.43 -10.52
C LYS A 22 12.95 -3.16 -9.21
N THR A 23 12.44 -3.66 -8.10
CA THR A 23 12.89 -3.30 -6.75
C THR A 23 13.62 -4.43 -6.03
N ASN A 24 13.54 -5.65 -6.58
CA ASN A 24 13.97 -6.88 -5.97
C ASN A 24 13.31 -7.17 -4.60
N LEU A 25 12.15 -6.57 -4.33
CA LEU A 25 11.33 -6.83 -3.13
C LEU A 25 10.29 -7.90 -3.43
N PRO A 26 10.13 -8.94 -2.58
CA PRO A 26 9.10 -9.95 -2.80
C PRO A 26 7.72 -9.34 -3.00
N ALA A 27 6.94 -9.86 -3.95
CA ALA A 27 5.61 -9.33 -4.27
C ALA A 27 4.69 -9.22 -3.04
N PHE A 28 4.79 -10.16 -2.09
CA PHE A 28 4.04 -10.11 -0.83
C PHE A 28 4.44 -8.91 0.06
N ALA A 29 5.71 -8.52 0.05
CA ALA A 29 6.22 -7.37 0.80
C ALA A 29 5.76 -6.06 0.16
N VAL A 30 5.76 -5.99 -1.17
CA VAL A 30 5.21 -4.87 -1.94
C VAL A 30 3.73 -4.66 -1.60
N GLU A 31 2.93 -5.73 -1.62
CA GLU A 31 1.51 -5.65 -1.27
C GLU A 31 1.30 -5.19 0.18
N LYS A 32 2.04 -5.78 1.13
CA LYS A 32 1.98 -5.40 2.54
C LYS A 32 2.28 -3.91 2.73
N ASP A 33 3.38 -3.42 2.16
CA ASP A 33 3.80 -2.02 2.29
C ASP A 33 2.79 -1.08 1.62
N TRP A 34 2.21 -1.47 0.49
CA TRP A 34 1.15 -0.71 -0.16
C TRP A 34 -0.05 -0.50 0.77
N TRP A 35 -0.56 -1.57 1.40
CA TRP A 35 -1.68 -1.49 2.33
C TRP A 35 -1.37 -0.68 3.59
N VAL A 36 -0.15 -0.80 4.12
CA VAL A 36 0.30 0.01 5.27
C VAL A 36 0.27 1.49 4.93
N VAL A 37 0.81 1.89 3.77
CA VAL A 37 0.82 3.30 3.34
C VAL A 37 -0.59 3.84 3.13
N GLN A 38 -1.49 3.06 2.52
CA GLN A 38 -2.89 3.49 2.36
C GLN A 38 -3.58 3.68 3.72
N THR A 39 -3.39 2.75 4.64
CA THR A 39 -3.99 2.80 5.98
C THR A 39 -3.49 4.00 6.77
N LEU A 40 -2.17 4.23 6.76
CA LEU A 40 -1.59 5.40 7.42
C LEU A 40 -2.07 6.69 6.78
N SER A 41 -2.14 6.77 5.45
CA SER A 41 -2.64 7.97 4.76
C SER A 41 -4.07 8.31 5.24
N ILE A 42 -4.96 7.32 5.30
CA ILE A 42 -6.32 7.52 5.81
C ILE A 42 -6.31 7.95 7.27
N LEU A 43 -5.52 7.29 8.13
CA LEU A 43 -5.47 7.58 9.56
C LEU A 43 -4.97 9.00 9.85
N PHE A 44 -3.97 9.48 9.10
CA PHE A 44 -3.40 10.81 9.24
C PHE A 44 -4.23 11.91 8.58
N GLU A 45 -5.21 11.56 7.72
CA GLU A 45 -6.20 12.49 7.19
C GLU A 45 -7.36 12.75 8.19
N LEU A 46 -7.49 11.94 9.25
CA LEU A 46 -8.50 12.13 10.31
C LEU A 46 -8.01 13.12 11.37
N GLU A 47 -8.92 13.76 12.09
CA GLU A 47 -8.61 14.70 13.19
C GLU A 47 -7.71 14.06 14.27
N ILE A 48 -7.87 12.76 14.53
CA ILE A 48 -7.01 12.03 15.48
C ILE A 48 -5.55 11.97 15.03
N GLY A 49 -5.29 12.11 13.72
CA GLY A 49 -3.96 12.11 13.11
C GLY A 49 -3.04 13.19 13.69
N GLU A 50 -3.59 14.32 14.15
CA GLU A 50 -2.83 15.40 14.80
C GLU A 50 -2.18 14.95 16.12
N TYR A 51 -2.71 13.91 16.75
CA TYR A 51 -2.23 13.36 18.02
C TYR A 51 -1.45 12.05 17.83
N LEU A 52 -1.24 11.60 16.60
CA LEU A 52 -0.53 10.36 16.29
C LEU A 52 0.88 10.66 15.77
N VAL A 53 1.83 9.81 16.11
CA VAL A 53 3.18 9.81 15.53
C VAL A 53 3.43 8.44 14.95
N PHE A 54 3.72 8.38 13.64
CA PHE A 54 4.14 7.13 13.03
C PHE A 54 5.58 6.82 13.46
N LYS A 55 5.77 5.67 14.11
CA LYS A 55 7.09 5.12 14.42
C LYS A 55 7.21 3.72 13.84
N GLY A 56 8.40 3.44 13.31
CA GLY A 56 8.88 2.11 12.91
C GLY A 56 9.96 1.63 13.87
#